data_AF-A0A6G6Z2S8-F1
#
_entry.id   AF-A0A6G6Z2S8-F1
#
_cell.length_a   1.000
_cell.length_b   1.000
_cell.length_c   1.000
_cell.angle_alpha   90.00
_cell.angle_beta   90.00
_cell.angle_gamma   90.00
#
_symmetry.space_group_name_H-M   'P 1'
#
loop_
_entity.id
_entity.type
_entity.pdbx_description
1 polymer ?
#
loop_
_entity_poly.entity_id
_entity_poly.type
_entity_poly.pdbx_seq_one_letter_code
_entity_poly.pdbx_strand_id
1 'polypeptide(L)'
;MICTSDEAIDAFIAHCDLAARDLLMRYGDVVMVLSVVLRIKRTLDGAEIDQIILDVETRKALAMEHQRRSEWRECELAASRFRAECEHTSAASLSQLAHDQVV
;
A
#
# COMPACT_ATOMS: atom_id res chain seq x y z
N MET A 1 3.11 -22.62 -35.09
CA MET A 1 3.62 -22.88 -33.73
C MET A 1 5.04 -23.41 -33.92
N ILE A 2 6.05 -22.59 -33.63
CA ILE A 2 7.47 -22.89 -33.95
C ILE A 2 8.13 -23.44 -32.67
N CYS A 3 7.78 -24.67 -32.29
CA CYS A 3 8.48 -25.45 -31.26
C CYS A 3 8.26 -26.94 -31.60
N THR A 4 9.11 -27.52 -32.46
CA THR A 4 9.03 -28.96 -32.79
C THR A 4 10.21 -29.76 -32.22
N SER A 5 11.21 -29.10 -31.62
CA SER A 5 12.28 -29.78 -30.89
C SER A 5 11.98 -29.80 -29.41
N ASP A 6 12.46 -30.83 -28.72
CA ASP A 6 12.26 -31.01 -27.29
C ASP A 6 12.87 -29.84 -26.51
N GLU A 7 14.01 -29.31 -26.95
CA GLU A 7 14.66 -28.16 -26.32
C GLU A 7 13.80 -26.89 -26.39
N ALA A 8 13.09 -26.68 -27.49
CA ALA A 8 12.20 -25.53 -27.64
C ALA A 8 10.95 -25.66 -26.75
N ILE A 9 10.45 -26.89 -26.56
CA ILE A 9 9.33 -27.18 -25.66
C ILE A 9 9.75 -26.93 -24.21
N ASP A 10 10.89 -27.46 -23.78
CA ASP A 10 11.41 -27.30 -22.42
C ASP A 10 11.67 -25.83 -22.09
N ALA A 11 12.29 -25.09 -23.02
CA ALA A 11 12.52 -23.65 -22.86
C ALA A 11 11.20 -22.88 -22.72
N PHE A 12 10.16 -23.26 -23.48
CA PHE A 12 8.85 -22.62 -23.39
C PHE A 12 8.17 -22.92 -22.05
N ILE A 13 8.23 -24.16 -21.56
CA ILE A 13 7.67 -24.54 -20.26
C ILE A 13 8.38 -23.77 -19.13
N ALA A 14 9.72 -23.72 -19.15
CA ALA A 14 10.49 -22.97 -18.16
C ALA A 14 10.15 -21.48 -18.15
N HIS A 15 9.90 -20.89 -19.33
CA HIS A 15 9.44 -19.52 -19.44
C HIS A 15 8.04 -19.32 -18.83
N CYS A 16 7.10 -20.23 -19.13
CA CYS A 16 5.75 -20.18 -18.57
C CYS A 16 5.77 -20.32 -17.04
N ASP A 17 6.60 -21.19 -16.49
CA ASP A 17 6.77 -21.37 -15.05
C ASP A 17 7.26 -20.09 -14.37
N LEU A 18 8.23 -19.39 -14.96
CA LEU A 18 8.71 -18.11 -14.45
C LEU A 18 7.59 -17.05 -14.49
N ALA A 19 6.91 -16.93 -15.63
CA ALA A 19 5.82 -15.96 -15.79
C ALA A 19 4.66 -16.22 -14.82
N ALA A 20 4.31 -17.50 -14.59
CA ALA A 20 3.28 -17.88 -13.62
C ALA A 20 3.70 -17.52 -12.19
N ARG A 21 4.95 -17.78 -11.81
CA ARG A 21 5.48 -17.40 -10.49
C ARG A 21 5.46 -15.89 -10.29
N ASP A 22 5.92 -15.11 -11.26
CA ASP A 22 5.95 -13.64 -11.19
C ASP A 22 4.53 -13.04 -11.12
N LEU A 23 3.56 -13.68 -11.77
CA LEU A 23 2.16 -13.29 -11.66
C LEU A 23 1.61 -13.60 -10.26
N LEU A 24 1.77 -14.84 -9.80
CA LEU A 24 1.22 -15.29 -8.51
C LEU A 24 1.88 -14.59 -7.32
N MET A 25 3.17 -14.29 -7.40
CA MET A 25 3.92 -13.63 -6.31
C MET A 25 3.35 -12.23 -6.00
N ARG A 26 2.90 -11.49 -7.02
CA ARG A 26 2.25 -10.17 -6.83
C ARG A 26 0.93 -10.24 -6.07
N TYR A 27 0.26 -11.39 -6.10
CA TYR A 27 -1.02 -11.62 -5.45
C TYR A 27 -0.91 -12.72 -4.38
N GLY A 28 0.27 -12.90 -3.78
CA GLY A 28 0.53 -14.01 -2.87
C GLY A 28 -0.42 -14.07 -1.67
N ASP A 29 -0.85 -12.92 -1.17
CA ASP A 29 -1.81 -12.85 -0.06
C ASP A 29 -3.23 -13.29 -0.46
N VAL A 30 -3.68 -12.92 -1.67
CA VAL A 30 -4.93 -13.42 -2.26
C VAL A 30 -4.86 -14.94 -2.44
N VAL A 31 -3.75 -15.46 -2.97
CA VAL A 31 -3.53 -16.91 -3.17
C VAL A 31 -3.54 -17.65 -1.83
N MET A 32 -2.95 -17.07 -0.78
CA MET A 32 -2.98 -17.64 0.58
C MET A 32 -4.41 -17.72 1.13
N VAL A 33 -5.21 -16.66 0.98
CA VAL A 33 -6.61 -16.66 1.43
C VAL A 33 -7.43 -17.68 0.65
N LEU A 34 -7.31 -17.69 -0.69
CA LEU A 34 -7.96 -18.68 -1.55
C LEU A 34 -7.60 -20.11 -1.13
N SER A 35 -6.33 -20.38 -0.85
CA SER A 35 -5.86 -21.71 -0.42
C SER A 35 -6.47 -22.14 0.92
N VAL A 36 -6.60 -21.21 1.88
CA VAL A 36 -7.24 -21.48 3.17
C VAL A 36 -8.72 -21.78 2.99
N VAL A 37 -9.44 -20.94 2.24
CA VAL A 37 -10.88 -21.11 2.04
C VAL A 37 -11.18 -22.38 1.24
N LEU A 38 -10.43 -22.65 0.18
CA LEU A 38 -10.57 -23.87 -0.62
C LEU A 38 -10.30 -25.13 0.22
N ARG A 39 -9.30 -25.10 1.10
CA ARG A 39 -9.01 -26.23 2.00
C ARG A 39 -10.20 -26.55 2.92
N ILE A 40 -10.93 -25.52 3.35
CA ILE A 40 -12.10 -25.66 4.24
C ILE A 40 -13.33 -26.12 3.43
N LYS A 41 -13.65 -25.41 2.34
CA LYS A 41 -14.86 -25.63 1.54
C LYS A 41 -14.75 -26.80 0.56
N ARG A 42 -13.54 -27.30 0.30
CA ARG A 42 -13.18 -28.35 -0.67
C ARG A 42 -13.39 -28.01 -2.15
N THR A 43 -14.34 -27.13 -2.45
CA THR A 43 -14.61 -26.60 -3.78
C THR A 43 -14.86 -25.09 -3.68
N LEU A 44 -14.50 -24.37 -4.74
CA LEU A 44 -14.90 -22.99 -4.96
C LEU A 44 -15.38 -22.86 -6.40
N ASP A 45 -16.49 -22.17 -6.60
CA ASP A 45 -16.89 -21.73 -7.93
C ASP A 45 -16.23 -20.39 -8.29
N GLY A 46 -16.42 -19.95 -9.53
CA GLY A 46 -15.82 -18.70 -10.02
C GLY A 46 -16.30 -17.46 -9.26
N ALA A 47 -17.58 -17.40 -8.88
CA ALA A 47 -18.13 -16.24 -8.17
C ALA A 47 -17.58 -16.16 -6.74
N GLU A 48 -17.38 -17.31 -6.08
CA GLU A 48 -16.77 -17.39 -4.77
C GLU A 48 -15.29 -16.95 -4.81
N ILE A 49 -14.56 -17.30 -5.88
CA ILE A 49 -13.18 -16.83 -6.09
C ILE A 49 -13.17 -15.31 -6.27
N ASP A 50 -14.03 -14.77 -7.13
CA ASP A 50 -14.11 -13.33 -7.41
C ASP A 50 -14.44 -12.53 -6.14
N GLN A 51 -15.36 -13.04 -5.32
CA GLN A 51 -15.70 -12.41 -4.04
C GLN A 51 -14.52 -12.39 -3.07
N ILE A 52 -13.75 -13.48 -2.99
CA ILE A 52 -12.55 -13.53 -2.14
C ILE A 52 -11.51 -12.51 -2.60
N ILE A 53 -11.29 -12.39 -3.91
CA ILE A 53 -10.38 -11.40 -4.48
C ILE A 53 -10.84 -9.99 -4.11
N LEU A 54 -12.13 -9.68 -4.34
CA LEU A 54 -12.72 -8.39 -4.01
C LEU A 54 -12.55 -8.04 -2.52
N ASP A 55 -12.81 -8.99 -1.62
CA ASP A 55 -12.71 -8.78 -0.18
C ASP A 55 -11.26 -8.53 0.28
N VAL A 56 -10.28 -9.19 -0.34
CA VAL A 56 -8.87 -8.98 -0.04
C VAL A 56 -8.42 -7.59 -0.52
N GLU A 57 -8.72 -7.24 -1.77
CA GLU A 57 -8.34 -5.95 -2.34
C GLU A 57 -9.03 -4.77 -1.64
N THR A 58 -10.29 -4.93 -1.24
CA THR A 58 -11.01 -3.92 -0.45
C THR A 58 -10.34 -3.68 0.90
N ARG A 59 -9.90 -4.76 1.58
CA ARG A 59 -9.19 -4.64 2.86
C ARG A 59 -7.82 -3.98 2.72
N LYS A 60 -7.08 -4.27 1.65
CA LYS A 60 -5.82 -3.58 1.35
C LYS A 60 -6.05 -2.09 1.14
N ALA A 61 -7.01 -1.72 0.29
CA ALA A 61 -7.32 -0.33 0.00
C ALA A 61 -7.72 0.43 1.27
N LEU A 62 -8.52 -0.20 2.14
CA LEU A 62 -8.89 0.39 3.42
C LEU A 62 -7.68 0.58 4.35
N ALA A 63 -6.80 -0.41 4.45
CA ALA A 63 -5.59 -0.31 5.27
C ALA A 63 -4.65 0.80 4.76
N MET A 64 -4.47 0.90 3.44
CA MET A 64 -3.68 1.97 2.81
C MET A 64 -4.28 3.36 3.10
N GLU A 65 -5.59 3.52 3.01
CA GLU A 65 -6.26 4.79 3.30
C GLU A 65 -6.15 5.15 4.79
N HIS A 66 -6.30 4.17 5.69
CA HIS A 66 -6.09 4.39 7.12
C HIS A 66 -4.67 4.88 7.41
N GLN A 67 -3.67 4.26 6.79
CA GLN A 67 -2.28 4.66 6.93
C GLN A 67 -2.06 6.08 6.42
N ARG A 68 -2.51 6.37 5.20
CA ARG A 68 -2.41 7.70 4.59
C ARG A 68 -3.05 8.80 5.45
N ARG A 69 -4.21 8.51 6.06
CA ARG A 69 -4.88 9.44 7.00
C ARG A 69 -4.13 9.61 8.30
N SER A 70 -3.44 8.58 8.77
CA SER A 70 -2.57 8.70 9.95
C SER A 70 -1.41 9.64 9.66
N GLU A 71 -0.69 9.40 8.56
CA GLU A 71 0.43 10.23 8.11
C GLU A 71 0.01 11.68 7.89
N TRP A 72 -1.15 11.89 7.26
CA TRP A 72 -1.70 13.23 7.06
C TRP A 72 -1.93 13.97 8.38
N ARG A 73 -2.53 13.30 9.38
CA ARG A 73 -2.77 13.90 10.71
C ARG A 73 -1.46 14.24 11.42
N GLU A 74 -0.44 13.41 11.27
CA GLU A 74 0.90 13.70 11.82
C GLU A 74 1.50 14.95 11.17
N CYS A 75 1.40 15.08 9.85
CA CYS A 75 1.84 16.28 9.14
C CYS A 75 1.07 17.54 9.57
N GLU A 76 -0.25 17.46 9.73
CA GLU A 76 -1.07 18.59 10.19
C GLU A 76 -0.69 19.04 11.60
N LEU A 77 -0.43 18.10 12.50
CA LEU A 77 0.03 18.39 13.86
C LEU A 77 1.41 19.05 13.84
N ALA A 78 2.35 18.53 13.04
CA ALA A 78 3.68 19.10 12.89
C ALA A 78 3.61 20.53 12.33
N ALA A 79 2.83 20.76 11.28
CA ALA A 79 2.64 22.09 10.69
C ALA A 79 1.99 23.07 11.68
N SER A 80 1.04 22.61 12.49
CA SER A 80 0.38 23.45 13.49
C SER A 80 1.32 23.83 14.64
N ARG A 81 2.17 22.90 15.10
CA ARG A 81 3.22 23.19 16.09
C ARG A 81 4.22 24.21 15.54
N PHE A 82 4.69 24.01 14.31
CA PHE A 82 5.61 24.94 13.66
C PHE A 82 5.02 26.35 13.54
N ARG A 83 3.76 26.48 13.10
CA ARG A 83 3.06 27.78 13.06
C ARG A 83 3.03 28.45 14.43
N ALA A 84 2.66 27.71 15.48
CA ALA A 84 2.61 28.25 16.82
C ALA A 84 3.99 28.74 17.31
N GLU A 85 5.07 28.00 17.03
CA GLU A 85 6.44 28.40 17.35
C GLU A 85 6.87 29.68 16.61
N CYS A 86 6.53 29.80 15.31
CA CYS A 86 6.79 31.00 14.53
C CYS A 86 6.02 32.21 15.05
N GLU A 87 4.75 32.05 15.40
CA GLU A 87 3.90 33.12 15.95
C GLU A 87 4.44 33.61 17.31
N HIS A 88 4.85 32.71 18.20
CA HIS A 88 5.46 33.09 19.48
C HIS A 88 6.77 33.85 19.29
N THR A 89 7.64 33.38 18.39
CA THR A 89 8.93 34.03 18.10
C THR A 89 8.71 35.42 17.51
N SER A 90 7.77 35.54 16.56
CA SER A 90 7.42 36.83 15.93
C SER A 90 6.85 37.82 16.95
N ALA A 91 5.96 37.37 17.84
CA ALA A 91 5.39 38.19 18.90
C ALA A 91 6.44 38.67 19.92
N ALA A 92 7.41 37.81 20.27
CA ALA A 92 8.51 38.16 21.14
C ALA A 92 9.43 39.22 20.50
N SER A 93 9.78 39.09 19.22
CA SER A 93 10.60 40.06 18.50
C SER A 93 9.92 41.43 18.37
N LEU A 94 8.59 41.47 18.11
CA LEU A 94 7.83 42.72 18.06
C LEU A 94 7.80 43.43 19.42
N SER A 95 7.73 42.67 20.52
CA SER A 95 7.73 43.23 21.88
C SER A 95 9.10 43.82 22.25
N GLN A 96 10.20 43.18 21.85
CA GLN A 96 11.56 43.71 22.05
C GLN A 96 11.79 45.00 21.26
N LEU A 97 11.41 45.04 19.98
CA LEU A 97 11.52 46.24 19.15
C LEU A 97 10.71 47.43 19.71
N ALA A 98 9.55 47.16 20.30
CA ALA A 98 8.74 48.19 20.96
C ALA A 98 9.38 48.71 22.26
N HIS A 99 10.16 47.89 22.97
CA HIS A 99 10.88 48.29 24.18
C HIS A 99 12.12 49.13 23.86
N ASP A 100 12.85 48.78 22.79
CA ASP A 100 14.07 49.49 22.36
C ASP A 100 13.81 50.88 21.75
N GLN A 101 12.56 51.21 21.38
CA GLN A 101 12.19 52.54 20.86
C GLN A 101 11.74 53.54 21.94
N VAL A 102 11.66 53.13 23.20
CA VAL A 102 11.13 53.96 24.32
C VAL A 102 12.25 54.45 25.26
N VAL A 103 13.52 54.27 24.89
CA VAL A 103 14.71 54.80 25.59
C VAL A 103 15.39 55.86 24.73
#